data_AF-A0A673N1N2-F1
#
_entry.id   AF-A0A673N1N2-F1
#
_cell.length_a   1.000
_cell.length_b   1.000
_cell.length_c   1.000
_cell.angle_alpha   90.00
_cell.angle_beta   90.00
_cell.angle_gamma   90.00
#
_symmetry.space_group_name_H-M   'P 1'
#
loop_
_entity.id
_entity.type
_entity.pdbx_description
1 polymer ?
#
loop_
_entity_poly.entity_id
_entity_poly.type
_entity_poly.pdbx_seq_one_letter_code
_entity_poly.pdbx_strand_id
1 'polypeptide(L)'
;SMLRLCIDCLVSNITVKQDFDRMRYQGTWYAVAKKDPVGLFLLDNIVANFKVEEDGTMTATALGRVIILNNWEMCANMFGTFEDTEDPAKFKMKYWGAAAYLQTGYDDHWIIDTDYDNYAIHYSCRELDVDGTCLDGYSFIFSRYPDGLRPEDQRNVTEKKQDICFLGKYRRVAHTGFCDTA
;
A
#
# COMPACT_ATOMS: atom_id res chain seq x y z
N SER A 1 32.93 -4.76 -18.56
CA SER A 1 32.07 -3.74 -19.21
C SER A 1 30.70 -3.82 -18.58
N MET A 2 30.49 -3.10 -17.47
CA MET A 2 29.28 -3.17 -16.68
C MET A 2 28.31 -2.11 -17.23
N LEU A 3 27.44 -2.53 -18.15
CA LEU A 3 26.31 -1.70 -18.56
C LEU A 3 25.43 -1.54 -17.31
N ARG A 4 25.47 -0.37 -16.67
CA ARG A 4 24.42 0.00 -15.70
C ARG A 4 23.12 0.03 -16.51
N LEU A 5 22.26 -0.96 -16.35
CA LEU A 5 20.87 -0.80 -16.74
C LEU A 5 20.34 0.40 -15.95
N CYS A 6 20.07 1.51 -16.64
CA CYS A 6 19.36 2.61 -16.03
C CYS A 6 17.96 2.08 -15.72
N ILE A 7 17.58 2.04 -14.44
CA ILE A 7 16.22 1.68 -14.05
C ILE A 7 15.32 2.80 -14.57
N ASP A 8 14.29 2.42 -15.31
CA ASP A 8 13.25 3.33 -15.76
C ASP A 8 12.27 3.56 -14.61
N CYS A 9 12.13 4.82 -14.19
CA CYS A 9 11.28 5.22 -13.07
C CYS A 9 10.00 5.96 -13.52
N LEU A 10 9.68 5.95 -14.81
CA LEU A 10 8.44 6.52 -15.31
C LEU A 10 7.25 5.75 -14.74
N VAL A 11 6.31 6.45 -14.12
CA VAL A 11 5.15 5.82 -13.48
C VAL A 11 4.29 5.06 -14.48
N SER A 12 4.22 5.56 -15.73
CA SER A 12 3.52 4.90 -16.83
C SER A 12 4.10 3.52 -17.19
N ASN A 13 5.38 3.28 -16.88
CA ASN A 13 6.09 2.07 -17.26
C ASN A 13 6.14 1.04 -16.12
N ILE A 14 5.63 1.37 -14.94
CA ILE A 14 5.52 0.44 -13.82
C ILE A 14 4.56 -0.70 -14.19
N THR A 15 5.10 -1.92 -14.15
CA THR A 15 4.32 -3.16 -14.32
C THR A 15 3.57 -3.48 -13.02
N VAL A 16 2.32 -3.90 -13.16
CA VAL A 16 1.46 -4.33 -12.05
C VAL A 16 1.12 -5.82 -12.16
N LYS A 17 0.39 -6.34 -11.18
CA LYS A 17 0.03 -7.75 -11.11
C LYS A 17 -0.83 -8.15 -12.32
N GLN A 18 -0.29 -9.01 -13.18
CA GLN A 18 -1.06 -9.60 -14.27
C GLN A 18 -2.20 -10.46 -13.71
N ASP A 19 -3.36 -10.37 -14.38
CA ASP A 19 -4.57 -11.14 -14.06
C ASP A 19 -4.91 -11.10 -12.56
N PHE A 20 -4.89 -9.89 -11.98
CA PHE A 20 -5.16 -9.70 -10.56
C PHE A 20 -6.54 -10.22 -10.18
N ASP A 21 -6.56 -11.13 -9.20
CA ASP A 21 -7.76 -11.77 -8.69
C ASP A 21 -8.15 -11.14 -7.34
N ARG A 22 -9.15 -10.25 -7.38
CA ARG A 22 -9.67 -9.57 -6.18
C ARG A 22 -10.27 -10.54 -5.16
N MET A 23 -10.84 -11.68 -5.61
CA MET A 23 -11.43 -12.68 -4.72
C MET A 23 -10.35 -13.41 -3.92
N ARG A 24 -9.19 -13.67 -4.53
CA ARG A 24 -8.03 -14.23 -3.81
C ARG A 24 -7.33 -13.20 -2.92
N TYR A 25 -7.37 -11.93 -3.32
CA TYR A 25 -6.72 -10.85 -2.58
C TYR A 25 -7.45 -10.44 -1.29
N GLN A 26 -8.76 -10.68 -1.21
CA GLN A 26 -9.57 -10.31 -0.05
C GLN A 26 -9.02 -10.87 1.28
N GLY A 27 -9.53 -10.33 2.39
CA GLY A 27 -9.15 -10.69 3.75
C GLY A 27 -8.11 -9.74 4.34
N THR A 28 -7.51 -10.18 5.44
CA THR A 28 -6.62 -9.36 6.26
C THR A 28 -5.20 -9.33 5.69
N TRP A 29 -4.59 -8.14 5.76
CA TRP A 29 -3.22 -7.85 5.37
C TRP A 29 -2.56 -6.94 6.42
N TYR A 30 -1.40 -7.35 6.92
CA TYR A 30 -0.59 -6.60 7.88
C TYR A 30 0.50 -5.86 7.12
N ALA A 31 0.58 -4.54 7.23
CA ALA A 31 1.72 -3.83 6.64
C ALA A 31 2.97 -4.14 7.47
N VAL A 32 4.01 -4.69 6.86
CA VAL A 32 5.27 -5.05 7.54
C VAL A 32 6.40 -4.08 7.20
N ALA A 33 6.27 -3.35 6.10
CA ALA A 33 7.12 -2.23 5.75
C ALA A 33 6.35 -1.19 4.92
N LYS A 34 6.82 0.05 4.93
CA LYS A 34 6.24 1.11 4.10
C LYS A 34 7.23 2.18 3.68
N LYS A 35 6.96 2.79 2.53
CA LYS A 35 7.54 4.05 2.06
C LYS A 35 6.52 5.15 2.31
N ASP A 36 6.93 6.22 2.98
CA ASP A 36 6.08 7.34 3.35
C ASP A 36 5.87 8.35 2.21
N PRO A 37 4.63 8.86 2.01
CA PRO A 37 4.42 10.05 1.20
C PRO A 37 4.82 11.31 2.00
N VAL A 38 4.72 12.46 1.37
CA VAL A 38 4.81 13.74 2.08
C VAL A 38 3.54 13.96 2.92
N GLY A 39 3.72 14.47 4.15
CA GLY A 39 2.62 14.86 5.03
C GLY A 39 2.18 13.79 6.03
N LEU A 40 0.97 13.98 6.59
CA LEU A 40 0.41 13.13 7.63
C LEU A 40 0.02 11.76 7.07
N PHE A 41 0.53 10.69 7.68
CA PHE A 41 0.28 9.32 7.24
C PHE A 41 0.30 8.35 8.43
N LEU A 42 -0.28 7.15 8.26
CA LEU A 42 -0.27 6.10 9.28
C LEU A 42 1.17 5.74 9.67
N LEU A 43 1.42 5.51 10.95
CA LEU A 43 2.76 5.30 11.50
C LEU A 43 3.13 3.82 11.60
N ASP A 44 2.32 3.05 12.31
CA ASP A 44 2.48 1.63 12.58
C ASP A 44 1.17 0.97 13.05
N ASN A 45 1.22 -0.32 13.42
CA ASN A 45 0.05 -1.15 13.72
C ASN A 45 -0.98 -1.17 12.57
N ILE A 46 -0.48 -1.11 11.33
CA ILE A 46 -1.30 -0.89 10.14
C ILE A 46 -1.84 -2.22 9.64
N VAL A 47 -3.14 -2.41 9.77
CA VAL A 47 -3.87 -3.61 9.32
C VAL A 47 -4.95 -3.18 8.35
N ALA A 48 -4.96 -3.76 7.16
CA ALA A 48 -6.00 -3.59 6.17
C ALA A 48 -6.84 -4.86 6.07
N ASN A 49 -8.15 -4.72 5.93
CA ASN A 49 -9.04 -5.82 5.60
C ASN A 49 -9.77 -5.48 4.31
N PHE A 50 -9.54 -6.27 3.26
CA PHE A 50 -10.18 -6.09 1.96
C PHE A 50 -11.37 -7.04 1.84
N LYS A 51 -12.44 -6.57 1.22
CA LYS A 51 -13.65 -7.35 0.97
C LYS A 51 -14.12 -7.11 -0.47
N VAL A 52 -14.61 -8.15 -1.11
CA VAL A 52 -15.31 -8.05 -2.39
C VAL A 52 -16.79 -8.26 -2.10
N GLU A 53 -17.60 -7.28 -2.46
CA GLU A 53 -19.05 -7.30 -2.28
C GLU A 53 -19.73 -8.17 -3.34
N GLU A 54 -21.02 -8.48 -3.14
CA GLU A 54 -21.80 -9.33 -4.06
C GLU A 54 -21.88 -8.77 -5.48
N ASP A 55 -21.83 -7.44 -5.63
CA ASP A 55 -21.80 -6.74 -6.92
C ASP A 55 -20.40 -6.69 -7.56
N GLY A 56 -19.40 -7.30 -6.92
CA GLY A 56 -18.01 -7.33 -7.37
C GLY A 56 -17.17 -6.12 -6.95
N THR A 57 -17.76 -5.11 -6.29
CA THR A 57 -17.05 -3.94 -5.79
C THR A 57 -16.07 -4.34 -4.70
N MET A 58 -14.82 -3.90 -4.80
CA MET A 58 -13.87 -4.07 -3.71
C MET A 58 -14.01 -2.92 -2.72
N THR A 59 -13.95 -3.23 -1.43
CA THR A 59 -13.91 -2.28 -0.31
C THR A 59 -12.79 -2.66 0.64
N ALA A 60 -12.37 -1.72 1.50
CA ALA A 60 -11.43 -2.01 2.56
C ALA A 60 -11.70 -1.19 3.82
N THR A 61 -11.32 -1.76 4.96
CA THR A 61 -11.05 -1.01 6.19
C THR A 61 -9.55 -1.02 6.46
N ALA A 62 -9.04 0.04 7.09
CA ALA A 62 -7.67 0.09 7.56
C ALA A 62 -7.60 0.70 8.96
N LEU A 63 -6.93 0.01 9.88
CA LEU A 63 -6.64 0.47 11.22
C LEU A 63 -5.14 0.77 11.30
N GLY A 64 -4.75 1.84 11.98
CA GLY A 64 -3.34 2.10 12.27
C GLY A 64 -3.13 3.29 13.19
N ARG A 65 -1.99 3.31 13.89
CA ARG A 65 -1.62 4.42 14.75
C ARG A 65 -1.27 5.64 13.91
N VAL A 66 -1.74 6.80 14.32
CA VAL A 66 -1.42 8.10 13.72
C VAL A 66 -1.13 9.11 14.83
N ILE A 67 -0.25 10.06 14.56
CA ILE A 67 -0.05 11.23 15.42
C ILE A 67 -0.62 12.44 14.69
N ILE A 68 -1.67 13.02 15.25
CA ILE A 68 -2.28 14.25 14.75
C ILE A 68 -1.83 15.44 15.58
N LEU A 69 -2.29 16.65 15.22
CA LEU A 69 -1.88 17.92 15.81
C LEU A 69 -1.75 17.85 17.35
N ASN A 70 -0.72 18.51 17.89
CA ASN A 70 -0.37 18.53 19.32
C ASN A 70 0.06 17.16 19.90
N ASN A 71 0.72 16.31 19.11
CA ASN A 71 1.20 14.99 19.52
C ASN A 71 0.09 14.08 20.06
N TRP A 72 -1.13 14.23 19.55
CA TRP A 72 -2.20 13.34 19.93
C TRP A 72 -2.07 12.04 19.15
N GLU A 73 -1.68 10.97 19.85
CA GLU A 73 -1.65 9.61 19.30
C GLU A 73 -3.01 8.96 19.41
N MET A 74 -3.46 8.33 18.33
CA MET A 74 -4.69 7.55 18.29
C MET A 74 -4.62 6.48 17.21
N CYS A 75 -5.59 5.57 17.21
CA CYS A 75 -5.80 4.62 16.11
C CYS A 75 -6.83 5.17 15.15
N ALA A 76 -6.39 5.48 13.93
CA ALA A 76 -7.28 5.89 12.85
C ALA A 76 -7.97 4.67 12.26
N ASN A 77 -9.30 4.68 12.25
CA ASN A 77 -10.11 3.73 11.51
C ASN A 77 -10.52 4.37 10.19
N MET A 78 -10.03 3.81 9.09
CA MET A 78 -10.18 4.31 7.73
C MET A 78 -11.01 3.33 6.90
N PHE A 79 -11.71 3.86 5.92
CA PHE A 79 -12.53 3.11 4.97
C PHE A 79 -12.09 3.47 3.55
N GLY A 80 -12.24 2.52 2.64
CA GLY A 80 -11.94 2.68 1.23
C GLY A 80 -12.92 1.95 0.33
N THR A 81 -13.25 2.56 -0.80
CA THR A 81 -13.93 1.94 -1.94
C THR A 81 -13.04 2.06 -3.17
N PHE A 82 -12.99 1.01 -3.99
CA PHE A 82 -12.11 0.94 -5.15
C PHE A 82 -12.93 1.00 -6.44
N GLU A 83 -12.67 2.01 -7.25
CA GLU A 83 -13.21 2.13 -8.60
C GLU A 83 -12.26 1.45 -9.59
N ASP A 84 -12.83 0.59 -10.45
CA ASP A 84 -12.09 -0.20 -11.44
C ASP A 84 -11.52 0.69 -12.56
N THR A 85 -10.36 0.29 -13.09
CA THR A 85 -9.79 0.85 -14.32
C THR A 85 -9.70 -0.23 -15.40
N GLU A 86 -9.15 0.09 -16.57
CA GLU A 86 -8.92 -0.90 -17.64
C GLU A 86 -7.94 -2.00 -17.22
N ASP A 87 -7.02 -1.71 -16.28
CA ASP A 87 -6.08 -2.67 -15.73
C ASP A 87 -6.63 -3.24 -14.41
N PRO A 88 -6.83 -4.56 -14.29
CA PRO A 88 -7.47 -5.17 -13.12
C PRO A 88 -6.67 -4.99 -11.83
N ALA A 89 -5.38 -4.64 -11.90
CA ALA A 89 -4.54 -4.40 -10.73
C ALA A 89 -4.41 -2.91 -10.35
N LYS A 90 -5.05 -2.01 -11.10
CA LYS A 90 -5.03 -0.56 -10.86
C LYS A 90 -6.43 -0.09 -10.52
N PHE A 91 -6.56 0.55 -9.37
CA PHE A 91 -7.81 1.10 -8.88
C PHE A 91 -7.67 2.59 -8.57
N LYS A 92 -8.78 3.32 -8.62
CA LYS A 92 -8.91 4.61 -7.92
C LYS A 92 -9.54 4.36 -6.57
N MET A 93 -8.79 4.59 -5.50
CA MET A 93 -9.26 4.42 -4.13
C MET A 93 -9.82 5.73 -3.61
N LYS A 94 -11.11 5.75 -3.31
CA LYS A 94 -11.73 6.80 -2.49
C LYS A 94 -11.64 6.37 -1.04
N TYR A 95 -11.07 7.22 -0.18
CA TYR A 95 -10.90 6.91 1.24
C TYR A 95 -11.44 8.01 2.16
N TRP A 96 -11.81 7.61 3.38
CA TRP A 96 -12.23 8.51 4.46
C TRP A 96 -12.03 7.86 5.82
N GLY A 97 -11.89 8.66 6.88
CA GLY A 97 -11.84 8.14 8.25
C GLY A 97 -13.21 8.11 8.92
N ALA A 98 -13.32 7.28 9.97
CA ALA A 98 -14.52 7.15 10.81
C ALA A 98 -14.92 8.46 11.51
N ALA A 99 -13.94 9.31 11.79
CA ALA A 99 -14.14 10.61 12.43
C ALA A 99 -13.84 11.75 11.45
N ALA A 100 -14.61 12.85 11.55
CA ALA A 100 -14.55 13.97 10.60
C ALA A 100 -13.18 14.68 10.54
N TYR A 101 -12.34 14.54 11.57
CA TYR A 101 -10.98 15.11 11.60
C TYR A 101 -9.94 14.23 10.91
N LEU A 102 -10.30 13.01 10.50
CA LEU A 102 -9.45 12.15 9.70
C LEU A 102 -9.57 12.51 8.22
N GLN A 103 -8.54 12.17 7.45
CA GLN A 103 -8.46 12.57 6.04
C GLN A 103 -9.52 11.87 5.19
N THR A 104 -9.99 12.58 4.17
CA THR A 104 -10.72 12.03 3.04
C THR A 104 -10.02 12.42 1.74
N GLY A 105 -10.06 11.56 0.73
CA GLY A 105 -9.34 11.83 -0.51
C GLY A 105 -9.49 10.72 -1.54
N TYR A 106 -8.71 10.87 -2.60
CA TYR A 106 -8.58 9.91 -3.69
C TYR A 106 -7.10 9.65 -3.93
N ASP A 107 -6.72 8.38 -4.01
CA ASP A 107 -5.37 7.96 -4.35
C ASP A 107 -5.46 6.87 -5.44
N ASP A 108 -4.42 6.77 -6.27
CA ASP A 108 -4.19 5.53 -7.03
C ASP A 108 -3.90 4.38 -6.05
N HIS A 109 -4.42 3.19 -6.34
CA HIS A 109 -4.16 1.98 -5.55
C HIS A 109 -3.78 0.85 -6.50
N TRP A 110 -2.47 0.66 -6.65
CA TRP A 110 -1.94 -0.32 -7.60
C TRP A 110 -1.37 -1.52 -6.85
N ILE A 111 -1.72 -2.72 -7.29
CA ILE A 111 -1.12 -3.97 -6.82
C ILE A 111 0.05 -4.29 -7.74
N ILE A 112 1.27 -4.01 -7.29
CA ILE A 112 2.49 -4.23 -8.07
C ILE A 112 2.75 -5.73 -8.25
N ASP A 113 2.66 -6.47 -7.16
CA ASP A 113 2.73 -7.93 -7.19
C ASP A 113 2.12 -8.50 -5.90
N THR A 114 1.68 -9.75 -5.97
CA THR A 114 1.18 -10.52 -4.83
C THR A 114 1.12 -12.00 -5.19
N ASP A 115 1.37 -12.87 -4.22
CA ASP A 115 1.04 -14.28 -4.34
C ASP A 115 -0.32 -14.64 -3.72
N TYR A 116 -1.05 -13.64 -3.20
CA TYR A 116 -2.30 -13.72 -2.46
C TYR A 116 -2.21 -14.38 -1.08
N ASP A 117 -1.27 -15.30 -0.91
CA ASP A 117 -1.20 -16.23 0.22
C ASP A 117 -0.19 -15.80 1.30
N ASN A 118 0.80 -14.96 0.98
CA ASN A 118 1.70 -14.39 1.98
C ASN A 118 2.00 -12.91 1.79
N TYR A 119 2.35 -12.43 0.60
CA TYR A 119 2.82 -11.06 0.41
C TYR A 119 2.02 -10.30 -0.63
N ALA A 120 1.99 -8.98 -0.47
CA ALA A 120 1.55 -8.06 -1.50
C ALA A 120 2.35 -6.76 -1.47
N ILE A 121 2.51 -6.15 -2.63
CA ILE A 121 3.23 -4.90 -2.81
C ILE A 121 2.25 -3.90 -3.39
N HIS A 122 1.86 -2.94 -2.56
CA HIS A 122 0.99 -1.85 -2.94
C HIS A 122 1.82 -0.64 -3.38
N TYR A 123 1.36 0.11 -4.37
CA TYR A 123 1.96 1.37 -4.80
C TYR A 123 0.91 2.42 -5.10
N SER A 124 1.23 3.67 -4.78
CA SER A 124 0.46 4.84 -5.15
C SER A 124 1.41 6.00 -5.47
N CYS A 125 1.08 6.75 -6.53
CA CYS A 125 1.73 8.01 -6.83
C CYS A 125 0.70 9.13 -6.76
N ARG A 126 0.90 10.08 -5.85
CA ARG A 126 0.03 11.24 -5.62
C ARG A 126 0.36 12.40 -6.54
N GLU A 127 1.65 12.54 -6.86
CA GLU A 127 2.15 13.63 -7.68
C GLU A 127 3.23 13.11 -8.63
N LEU A 128 3.05 13.38 -9.92
CA LEU A 128 4.06 13.14 -10.94
C LEU A 128 4.99 14.35 -11.04
N ASP A 129 6.27 14.09 -11.23
CA ASP A 129 7.22 15.11 -11.66
C ASP A 129 7.04 15.41 -13.16
N VAL A 130 7.65 16.50 -13.63
CA VAL A 130 7.57 16.97 -15.02
C VAL A 130 8.10 15.96 -16.03
N ASP A 131 9.00 15.07 -15.61
CA ASP A 131 9.58 14.01 -16.43
C ASP A 131 8.74 12.71 -16.43
N GLY A 132 7.65 12.66 -15.65
CA GLY A 132 6.77 11.49 -15.53
C GLY A 132 7.19 10.49 -14.46
N THR A 133 8.26 10.77 -13.70
CA THR A 133 8.60 10.02 -12.49
C THR A 133 7.68 10.39 -11.33
N CYS A 134 7.69 9.60 -10.25
CA CYS A 134 6.85 9.88 -9.08
C CYS A 134 7.55 10.85 -8.10
N LEU A 135 6.99 12.04 -7.95
CA LEU A 135 7.48 13.08 -7.02
C LEU A 135 7.04 12.79 -5.59
N ASP A 136 5.74 12.54 -5.38
CA ASP A 136 5.18 12.09 -4.11
C ASP A 136 4.38 10.81 -4.29
N GLY A 137 4.73 9.79 -3.52
CA GLY A 137 4.11 8.48 -3.62
C GLY A 137 4.35 7.66 -2.36
N TYR A 138 3.61 6.59 -2.18
CA TYR A 138 3.77 5.72 -1.03
C TYR A 138 3.57 4.27 -1.43
N SER A 139 4.05 3.39 -0.58
CA SER A 139 3.94 1.96 -0.82
C SER A 139 3.90 1.20 0.49
N PHE A 140 3.11 0.13 0.51
CA PHE A 140 3.07 -0.83 1.58
C PHE A 140 3.59 -2.17 1.08
N ILE A 141 4.39 -2.82 1.92
CA ILE A 141 4.62 -4.26 1.83
C ILE A 141 3.68 -4.89 2.83
N PHE A 142 2.70 -5.62 2.32
CA PHE A 142 1.77 -6.37 3.14
C PHE A 142 2.23 -7.80 3.31
N SER A 143 1.91 -8.38 4.46
CA SER A 143 1.98 -9.81 4.73
C SER A 143 0.63 -10.31 5.24
N ARG A 144 0.29 -11.57 4.97
CA ARG A 144 -0.81 -12.28 5.65
C ARG A 144 -0.53 -12.51 7.14
N TYR A 145 0.73 -12.34 7.57
CA TYR A 145 1.16 -12.55 8.95
C TYR A 145 1.88 -11.32 9.52
N PRO A 146 1.63 -10.94 10.78
CA PRO A 146 2.21 -9.74 11.38
C PRO A 146 3.72 -9.84 11.65
N ASP A 147 4.27 -11.06 11.69
CA ASP A 147 5.68 -11.33 11.95
C ASP A 147 6.58 -11.10 10.72
N GLY A 148 6.02 -11.08 9.51
CA GLY A 148 6.74 -10.68 8.31
C GLY A 148 6.45 -11.53 7.08
N LEU A 149 7.38 -11.47 6.14
CA LEU A 149 7.38 -12.22 4.89
C LEU A 149 8.07 -13.58 5.08
N ARG A 150 7.74 -14.57 4.25
CA ARG A 150 8.54 -15.79 4.17
C ARG A 150 9.92 -15.48 3.55
N PRO A 151 10.97 -16.26 3.88
CA PRO A 151 12.30 -16.07 3.30
C PRO A 151 12.32 -16.04 1.77
N GLU A 152 11.53 -16.88 1.12
CA GLU A 152 11.42 -16.99 -0.34
C GLU A 152 10.80 -15.75 -1.00
N ASP A 153 9.93 -15.02 -0.31
CA ASP A 153 9.27 -13.83 -0.84
C ASP A 153 10.20 -12.62 -0.86
N GLN A 154 11.22 -12.59 0.01
CA GLN A 154 12.09 -11.43 0.18
C GLN A 154 12.82 -11.05 -1.10
N ARG A 155 13.21 -12.03 -1.92
CA ARG A 155 13.88 -11.75 -3.21
C ARG A 155 12.94 -11.00 -4.14
N ASN A 156 11.73 -11.54 -4.35
CA ASN A 156 10.76 -10.93 -5.27
C ASN A 156 10.32 -9.55 -4.78
N VAL A 157 10.06 -9.40 -3.47
CA VAL A 157 9.73 -8.09 -2.89
C VAL A 157 10.87 -7.08 -3.08
N THR A 158 12.13 -7.50 -2.96
CA THR A 158 13.28 -6.62 -3.17
C THR A 158 13.41 -6.19 -4.63
N GLU A 159 13.23 -7.12 -5.57
CA GLU A 159 13.21 -6.85 -7.00
C GLU A 159 12.08 -5.85 -7.35
N LYS A 160 10.87 -6.09 -6.87
CA LYS A 160 9.73 -5.20 -7.16
C LYS A 160 9.85 -3.82 -6.51
N LYS A 161 10.50 -3.69 -5.36
CA LYS A 161 10.85 -2.38 -4.78
C LYS A 161 11.83 -1.61 -5.68
N GLN A 162 12.73 -2.32 -6.35
CA GLN A 162 13.67 -1.73 -7.30
C GLN A 162 12.95 -1.30 -8.58
N ASP A 163 12.06 -2.15 -9.11
CA ASP A 163 11.26 -1.87 -10.32
C ASP A 163 10.40 -0.60 -10.18
N ILE A 164 9.92 -0.28 -8.98
CA ILE A 164 9.15 0.94 -8.69
C ILE A 164 10.01 2.09 -8.11
N CYS A 165 11.34 1.95 -8.17
CA CYS A 165 12.31 2.96 -7.72
C CYS A 165 12.20 3.38 -6.24
N PHE A 166 11.66 2.50 -5.39
CA PHE A 166 11.51 2.70 -3.95
C PHE A 166 12.45 1.83 -3.10
N LEU A 167 13.34 1.04 -3.71
CA LEU A 167 14.35 0.28 -2.97
C LEU A 167 15.16 1.19 -2.06
N GLY A 168 15.35 0.79 -0.80
CA GLY A 168 16.04 1.57 0.22
C GLY A 168 15.22 2.70 0.86
N LYS A 169 13.99 2.98 0.39
CA LYS A 169 13.10 4.02 0.93
C LYS A 169 12.06 3.51 1.93
N TYR A 170 12.04 2.20 2.21
CA TYR A 170 11.09 1.58 3.14
C TYR A 170 11.62 1.56 4.56
N ARG A 171 10.74 1.83 5.53
CA ARG A 171 10.94 1.52 6.94
C ARG A 171 10.05 0.37 7.38
N ARG A 172 10.44 -0.32 8.46
CA ARG A 172 9.59 -1.35 9.08
C ARG A 172 8.34 -0.74 9.69
N VAL A 173 7.27 -1.53 9.70
CA VAL A 173 6.02 -1.25 10.40
C VAL A 173 5.90 -2.22 11.57
N ALA A 174 5.83 -1.70 12.79
CA ALA A 174 5.70 -2.53 13.98
C ALA A 174 4.23 -2.89 14.24
N HIS A 175 3.99 -4.10 14.74
CA HIS A 175 2.69 -4.55 15.26
C HIS A 175 2.86 -4.85 16.74
N THR A 176 2.54 -3.87 17.58
CA THR A 176 2.74 -3.89 19.04
C THR A 176 1.45 -4.13 19.81
N GLY A 177 0.33 -4.26 19.09
CA GLY A 177 -1.02 -4.35 19.67
C GLY A 177 -1.55 -3.02 20.20
N PHE A 178 -0.95 -1.89 19.82
CA PHE A 178 -1.40 -0.57 20.30
C PHE A 178 -2.86 -0.27 19.94
N CYS A 179 -3.31 -0.77 18.78
CA CYS A 179 -4.67 -0.60 18.29
C CYS A 179 -5.62 -1.75 18.62
N ASP A 180 -5.16 -2.80 19.31
CA ASP A 180 -6.00 -3.96 19.66
C ASP A 180 -6.93 -3.65 20.85
N THR A 181 -6.60 -2.62 21.63
CA THR A 181 -7.31 -2.19 22.84
C THR A 181 -8.11 -0.90 22.66
N ALA A 182 -8.17 -0.37 21.43
CA ALA A 182 -8.76 0.94 21.13
C ALA A 182 -10.25 0.85 20.79
#